data_AF-A0A3M5WWI1-F1
#
_entry.id   AF-A0A3M5WWI1-F1
#
_cell.length_a   1.000
_cell.length_b   1.000
_cell.length_c   1.000
_cell.angle_alpha   90.00
_cell.angle_beta   90.00
_cell.angle_gamma   90.00
#
_symmetry.space_group_name_H-M   'P 1'
#
loop_
_entity.id
_entity.type
_entity.pdbx_description
1 polymer ?
#
loop_
_entity_poly.entity_id
_entity_poly.type
_entity_poly.pdbx_seq_one_letter_code
_entity_poly.pdbx_strand_id
1 'polypeptide(L)'
;RNPKLAAELVAYLTSAQQQKQRALAGAYNPVIESLYADPELLAAMPYYPQLHSILSNGVMRPAAITANGYPRVSNAFFDRVHSVLAGDIPVDQALVELERELTRIKRRNW
;
A
#
# COMPACT_ATOMS: atom_id res chain seq x y z
N ARG A 1 20.60 14.56 12.55
CA ARG A 1 21.25 15.07 13.79
C ARG A 1 20.24 15.54 14.88
N ASN A 2 18.95 15.18 14.87
CA ASN A 2 18.00 15.46 15.99
C ASN A 2 16.92 14.35 16.10
N PRO A 3 17.26 13.11 16.51
CA PRO A 3 16.33 11.99 16.45
C PRO A 3 15.11 12.15 17.37
N LYS A 4 15.28 12.74 18.57
CA LYS A 4 14.18 12.99 19.51
C LYS A 4 13.15 13.98 18.95
N LEU A 5 13.62 15.15 18.49
CA LEU A 5 12.75 16.16 17.89
C LEU A 5 12.06 15.64 16.62
N ALA A 6 12.75 14.80 15.83
CA ALA A 6 12.15 14.16 14.67
C ALA A 6 11.02 13.20 15.07
N ALA A 7 11.20 12.40 16.12
CA ALA A 7 10.17 11.50 16.64
C ALA A 7 8.97 12.28 17.19
N GLU A 8 9.20 13.37 17.92
CA GLU A 8 8.15 14.27 18.41
C GLU A 8 7.35 14.89 17.27
N LEU A 9 8.04 15.35 16.21
CA LEU A 9 7.38 15.86 15.01
C LEU A 9 6.53 14.79 14.32
N VAL A 10 7.04 13.56 14.18
CA VAL A 10 6.28 12.45 13.59
C VAL A 10 5.03 12.17 14.44
N ALA A 11 5.17 12.07 15.76
CA ALA A 11 4.04 11.83 16.67
C ALA A 11 2.98 12.94 16.57
N TYR A 12 3.40 14.20 16.43
CA TYR A 12 2.49 15.31 16.19
C TYR A 12 1.77 15.17 14.84
N LEU A 13 2.50 14.96 13.74
CA LEU A 13 1.95 14.85 12.39
C LEU A 13 1.01 13.65 12.21
N THR A 14 1.20 12.58 13.00
CA THR A 14 0.36 11.38 13.00
C THR A 14 -0.69 11.38 14.10
N SER A 15 -0.83 12.45 14.88
CA SER A 15 -1.88 12.57 15.90
C SER A 15 -3.28 12.57 15.29
N ALA A 16 -4.30 12.17 16.06
CA ALA A 16 -5.68 12.14 15.60
C ALA A 16 -6.18 13.51 15.11
N GLN A 17 -5.78 14.59 15.80
CA GLN A 17 -6.11 15.96 15.41
C GLN A 17 -5.54 16.30 14.03
N GLN A 18 -4.25 16.04 13.81
CA GLN A 18 -3.61 16.35 12.52
C GLN A 18 -4.17 15.48 11.39
N GLN A 19 -4.46 14.21 11.65
CA GLN A 19 -5.09 13.34 10.65
C GLN A 19 -6.52 13.81 10.30
N LYS A 20 -7.34 14.19 11.28
CA LYS A 20 -8.67 14.76 11.05
C LYS A 20 -8.61 16.04 10.23
N GLN A 21 -7.70 16.97 10.58
CA GLN A 21 -7.50 18.21 9.83
C GLN A 21 -7.12 17.95 8.37
N ARG A 22 -6.21 16.99 8.12
CA ARG A 22 -5.81 16.60 6.76
C ARG A 22 -6.94 15.92 5.99
N ALA A 23 -7.75 15.10 6.66
CA ALA A 23 -8.92 14.48 6.06
C ALA A 23 -9.93 15.55 5.61
N LEU A 24 -10.24 16.54 6.45
CA LEU A 24 -11.16 17.64 6.10
C LEU A 24 -10.60 18.55 4.99
N ALA A 25 -9.32 18.90 5.06
CA ALA A 25 -8.72 19.88 4.13
C ALA A 25 -8.35 19.29 2.77
N GLY A 26 -8.04 17.99 2.70
CA GLY A 26 -7.45 17.38 1.50
C GLY A 26 -7.93 15.96 1.21
N ALA A 27 -8.98 15.48 1.86
CA ALA A 27 -9.51 14.12 1.71
C ALA A 27 -8.46 13.02 1.91
N TYR A 28 -7.47 13.27 2.78
CA TYR A 28 -6.48 12.26 3.15
C TYR A 28 -7.12 11.22 4.08
N ASN A 29 -7.13 9.96 3.64
CA ASN A 29 -7.65 8.85 4.42
C ASN A 29 -6.86 8.66 5.73
N PRO A 30 -7.51 8.67 6.91
CA PRO A 30 -6.85 8.42 8.18
C PRO A 30 -6.31 7.00 8.30
N VAL A 31 -5.29 6.81 9.14
CA VAL A 31 -4.82 5.49 9.59
C VAL A 31 -5.35 5.13 10.98
N ILE A 32 -5.93 6.08 11.71
CA ILE A 32 -6.60 5.85 12.99
C ILE A 32 -8.05 5.46 12.70
N GLU A 33 -8.41 4.22 13.04
CA GLU A 33 -9.73 3.64 12.73
C GLU A 33 -10.90 4.44 13.30
N SER A 34 -10.78 4.97 14.52
CA SER A 34 -11.86 5.73 15.15
C SER A 34 -12.25 7.01 14.39
N LEU A 35 -11.37 7.55 13.54
CA LEU A 35 -11.68 8.70 12.70
C LEU A 35 -12.64 8.37 11.55
N TYR A 36 -12.81 7.09 11.19
CA TYR A 36 -13.83 6.68 10.21
C TYR A 36 -15.25 6.75 10.76
N ALA A 37 -15.41 6.89 12.09
CA ALA A 37 -16.69 7.08 12.76
C ALA A 37 -16.87 8.52 13.31
N ASP A 38 -15.92 9.42 13.08
CA ASP A 38 -16.03 10.81 13.54
C ASP A 38 -17.19 11.51 12.80
N PRO A 39 -18.15 12.13 13.53
CA PRO A 39 -19.36 12.71 12.90
C PRO A 39 -19.06 13.82 11.89
N GLU A 40 -18.02 14.62 12.11
CA GLU A 40 -17.64 15.70 11.20
C GLU A 40 -17.02 15.13 9.91
N LEU A 41 -16.18 14.10 10.06
CA LEU A 41 -15.62 13.40 8.91
C LEU A 41 -16.69 12.64 8.13
N LEU A 42 -17.66 12.00 8.79
CA LEU A 42 -18.77 11.33 8.11
C LEU A 42 -19.67 12.30 7.36
N ALA A 43 -19.89 13.50 7.90
CA ALA A 43 -20.64 14.55 7.22
C ALA A 43 -19.92 15.03 5.95
N ALA A 44 -18.59 15.19 6.01
CA ALA A 44 -17.78 15.60 4.87
C ALA A 44 -17.53 14.46 3.85
N MET A 45 -17.40 13.22 4.33
CA MET A 45 -17.03 12.04 3.54
C MET A 45 -17.96 10.86 3.87
N PRO A 46 -19.21 10.86 3.35
CA PRO A 46 -20.20 9.82 3.65
C PRO A 46 -19.80 8.39 3.25
N TYR A 47 -18.77 8.25 2.40
CA TYR A 47 -18.23 6.97 1.93
C TYR A 47 -17.26 6.30 2.92
N TYR A 48 -16.90 6.95 4.02
CA TYR A 48 -15.95 6.43 5.01
C TYR A 48 -16.27 5.03 5.56
N PRO A 49 -17.54 4.66 5.83
CA PRO A 49 -17.84 3.29 6.27
C PRO A 49 -17.47 2.23 5.23
N GLN A 50 -17.73 2.50 3.94
CA GLN A 50 -17.35 1.60 2.85
C GLN A 50 -15.82 1.55 2.71
N LEU A 51 -15.17 2.71 2.74
CA LEU A 51 -13.72 2.81 2.63
C LEU A 51 -13.01 2.07 3.77
N HIS A 52 -13.48 2.22 5.01
CA HIS A 52 -12.96 1.49 6.16
C HIS A 52 -13.00 -0.03 5.91
N SER A 53 -14.13 -0.54 5.44
CA SER A 53 -14.26 -1.96 5.06
C SER A 53 -13.28 -2.38 3.97
N ILE A 54 -13.08 -1.58 2.92
CA ILE A 54 -12.12 -1.86 1.85
C ILE A 54 -10.69 -1.94 2.39
N LEU A 55 -10.31 -0.97 3.24
CA LEU A 55 -8.97 -0.89 3.81
C LEU A 55 -8.68 -2.04 4.78
N SER A 56 -9.63 -2.43 5.62
CA SER A 56 -9.49 -3.56 6.54
C SER A 56 -9.33 -4.91 5.83
N ASN A 57 -9.82 -5.03 4.59
CA ASN A 57 -9.71 -6.25 3.77
C ASN A 57 -8.61 -6.16 2.70
N GLY A 58 -7.81 -5.10 2.71
CA GLY A 58 -6.75 -4.90 1.73
C GLY A 58 -5.65 -5.96 1.83
N VAL A 59 -5.24 -6.51 0.69
CA VAL A 59 -4.08 -7.42 0.63
C VAL A 59 -2.81 -6.59 0.48
N MET A 60 -1.87 -6.76 1.41
CA MET A 60 -0.56 -6.13 1.31
C MET A 60 0.24 -6.73 0.16
N ARG A 61 0.89 -5.87 -0.64
CA ARG A 61 1.93 -6.32 -1.57
C ARG A 61 3.08 -6.98 -0.79
N PRO A 62 3.83 -7.93 -1.38
CA PRO A 62 4.79 -8.77 -0.65
C PRO A 62 6.10 -8.04 -0.27
N ALA A 63 6.07 -6.74 0.02
CA ALA A 63 7.24 -5.92 0.32
C ALA A 63 7.98 -6.38 1.59
N ALA A 64 7.25 -6.76 2.65
CA ALA A 64 7.86 -7.23 3.90
C ALA A 64 8.64 -8.54 3.71
N ILE A 65 8.07 -9.48 2.95
CA ILE A 65 8.67 -10.81 2.72
C ILE A 65 9.84 -10.68 1.75
N THR A 66 9.72 -9.85 0.72
CA THR A 66 10.72 -9.72 -0.34
C THR A 66 11.84 -8.73 0.00
N ALA A 67 11.65 -7.87 1.00
CA ALA A 67 12.61 -6.91 1.52
C ALA A 67 13.36 -6.14 0.40
N ASN A 68 14.69 -6.19 0.38
CA ASN A 68 15.52 -5.56 -0.64
C ASN A 68 15.25 -6.09 -2.07
N GLY A 69 14.62 -7.27 -2.19
CA GLY A 69 14.18 -7.85 -3.45
C GLY A 69 12.86 -7.29 -3.97
N TYR A 70 12.08 -6.55 -3.17
CA TYR A 70 10.76 -6.05 -3.56
C TYR A 70 10.74 -5.27 -4.88
N PRO A 71 11.69 -4.34 -5.16
CA PRO A 71 11.69 -3.64 -6.44
C PRO A 71 11.81 -4.59 -7.64
N ARG A 72 12.62 -5.65 -7.52
CA ARG A 72 12.78 -6.66 -8.58
C ARG A 72 11.54 -7.53 -8.74
N VAL A 73 10.91 -7.93 -7.63
CA VAL A 73 9.65 -8.69 -7.64
C VAL A 73 8.53 -7.87 -8.27
N SER A 74 8.43 -6.58 -7.91
CA SER A 74 7.42 -5.67 -8.44
C SER A 74 7.59 -5.46 -9.95
N ASN A 75 8.82 -5.32 -10.43
CA ASN A 75 9.10 -5.17 -11.86
C ASN A 75 8.79 -6.45 -12.64
N ALA A 76 9.25 -7.62 -12.16
CA ALA A 76 8.95 -8.89 -12.80
C ALA A 76 7.43 -9.13 -12.92
N PHE A 77 6.67 -8.85 -11.86
CA PHE A 77 5.21 -8.92 -11.90
C PHE A 77 4.61 -7.94 -12.91
N PHE A 78 5.04 -6.68 -12.88
CA PHE A 78 4.56 -5.64 -13.80
C PHE A 78 4.84 -6.00 -15.27
N ASP A 79 6.06 -6.39 -15.60
CA ASP A 79 6.48 -6.72 -16.97
C ASP A 79 5.65 -7.89 -17.54
N ARG A 80 5.46 -8.96 -16.74
CA ARG A 80 4.66 -10.12 -17.17
C ARG A 80 3.18 -9.79 -17.36
N VAL A 81 2.59 -9.04 -16.42
CA VAL A 81 1.20 -8.58 -16.55
C VAL A 81 1.04 -7.67 -17.77
N HIS A 82 2.01 -6.78 -18.01
CA HIS A 82 1.99 -5.90 -19.17
C HIS A 82 2.02 -6.70 -20.49
N SER A 83 2.94 -7.66 -20.65
CA SER A 83 3.02 -8.48 -21.87
C SER A 83 1.73 -9.28 -22.15
N VAL A 84 1.04 -9.75 -21.09
CA VAL A 84 -0.29 -10.38 -21.25
C VAL A 84 -1.33 -9.37 -21.73
N LEU A 85 -1.40 -8.20 -21.11
CA LEU A 85 -2.36 -7.16 -21.48
C LEU A 85 -2.09 -6.57 -22.88
N ALA A 86 -0.83 -6.57 -23.31
CA ALA A 86 -0.41 -6.16 -24.65
C ALA A 86 -0.71 -7.23 -25.72
N GLY A 87 -0.98 -8.47 -25.31
CA GLY A 87 -1.24 -9.60 -26.22
C GLY A 87 0.03 -10.27 -26.76
N ASP A 88 1.21 -9.96 -26.21
CA ASP A 88 2.50 -10.51 -26.68
C ASP A 88 2.67 -11.98 -26.31
N ILE A 89 2.17 -12.38 -25.12
CA ILE A 89 2.23 -13.76 -24.62
C ILE A 89 0.90 -14.17 -23.96
N PRO A 90 0.51 -15.46 -24.05
CA PRO A 90 -0.67 -15.97 -23.35
C PRO A 90 -0.42 -16.05 -21.83
N VAL A 91 -1.52 -16.01 -21.06
CA VAL A 91 -1.51 -16.03 -19.58
C VAL A 91 -0.69 -17.20 -19.03
N ASP A 92 -0.92 -18.41 -19.53
CA ASP A 92 -0.25 -19.62 -19.02
C ASP A 92 1.27 -19.55 -19.17
N GLN A 93 1.75 -19.02 -20.31
CA GLN A 93 3.17 -18.80 -20.53
C GLN A 93 3.71 -17.72 -19.58
N ALA A 94 2.99 -16.61 -19.42
CA ALA A 94 3.40 -15.52 -18.54
C ALA A 94 3.54 -15.97 -17.08
N LEU A 95 2.64 -16.82 -16.59
CA LEU A 95 2.68 -17.36 -15.24
C LEU A 95 3.90 -18.26 -15.01
N VAL A 96 4.19 -19.18 -15.95
CA VAL A 96 5.37 -20.06 -15.87
C VAL A 96 6.67 -19.25 -15.91
N GLU A 97 6.74 -18.24 -16.77
CA GLU A 97 7.92 -17.38 -16.86
C GLU A 97 8.09 -16.51 -15.62
N LEU A 98 6.99 -15.96 -15.08
CA LEU A 98 6.99 -15.20 -13.84
C LEU A 98 7.48 -16.05 -12.67
N GLU A 99 6.96 -17.25 -12.49
CA GLU A 99 7.38 -18.16 -11.42
C GLU A 99 8.88 -18.45 -11.48
N ARG A 100 9.39 -18.74 -12.69
CA ARG A 100 10.82 -18.98 -12.92
C ARG A 100 11.65 -17.76 -12.56
N GLU A 101 11.21 -16.56 -12.93
CA GLU A 101 11.91 -15.32 -12.60
C GLU A 101 11.87 -15.01 -11.11
N LEU A 102 10.71 -15.12 -10.46
CA LEU A 102 10.57 -14.92 -9.02
C LEU A 102 11.45 -15.90 -8.24
N THR A 103 11.53 -17.16 -8.66
CA THR A 103 12.43 -18.17 -8.08
C THR A 103 13.91 -17.77 -8.21
N ARG A 104 14.30 -17.19 -9.35
CA ARG A 104 15.66 -16.65 -9.55
C ARG A 104 15.92 -15.38 -8.75
N ILE A 105 14.90 -14.55 -8.50
CA ILE A 105 15.02 -13.35 -7.66
C ILE A 105 15.19 -13.76 -6.20
N LYS A 106 14.43 -14.76 -5.75
CA LYS A 106 14.46 -15.31 -4.38
C LYS A 106 15.88 -15.66 -3.92
N ARG A 107 16.66 -16.39 -4.75
CA ARG A 107 18.01 -16.92 -4.40
C ARG A 107 18.06 -17.42 -2.94
N ARG A 108 19.19 -17.22 -2.24
CA ARG A 108 19.36 -17.64 -0.84
C ARG A 108 18.62 -16.76 0.17
N ASN A 109 18.16 -15.58 -0.23
CA ASN A 109 17.25 -14.68 0.49
C ASN A 109 16.95 -13.50 -0.46
N TRP A 110 15.69 -13.14 -0.68
CA TRP A 110 14.59 -13.17 0.27
C TRP A 110 13.92 -14.54 0.54
#